data_AF-A0A8T2R022-F1
#
_entry.id   AF-A0A8T2R022-F1
#
_cell.length_a   1.000
_cell.length_b   1.000
_cell.length_c   1.000
_cell.angle_alpha   90.00
_cell.angle_beta   90.00
_cell.angle_gamma   90.00
#
_symmetry.space_group_name_H-M   'P 1'
#
loop_
_entity.id
_entity.type
_entity.pdbx_description
1 polymer ?
#
loop_
_entity_poly.entity_id
_entity_poly.type
_entity_poly.pdbx_seq_one_letter_code
_entity_poly.pdbx_strand_id
1 'polypeptide(L)'
;MRHAKSLVLLGASSALALMTVISVAIGRIFHAVPAQLKTTLPIGEYAAVSLLVFFGLKSLKDAWDIPAVPSKDANDSIESSELTEAEEVVKKFEANRSSTPFEIFGETFSLVFLAEWGDRSMLATIALGAAQSPVGVATGAIAGHIIATGLAVLGGAFLAQYISEKMVNYIGGFLFLAFAAATLLGVF
;
A
#
# COMPACT_ATOMS: atom_id res chain seq x y z
N MET A 1 7.18 -10.12 21.75
CA MET A 1 7.01 -9.96 20.28
C MET A 1 5.64 -10.37 19.72
N ARG A 2 4.93 -11.41 20.22
CA ARG A 2 3.61 -11.80 19.65
C ARG A 2 2.48 -10.76 19.86
N HIS A 3 2.42 -10.11 21.03
CA HIS A 3 1.40 -9.10 21.33
C HIS A 3 1.49 -7.84 20.45
N ALA A 4 2.70 -7.45 20.03
CA ALA A 4 2.88 -6.32 19.12
C ALA A 4 2.32 -6.62 17.73
N LYS A 5 2.49 -7.85 17.21
CA LYS A 5 1.96 -8.24 15.89
C LYS A 5 0.43 -8.20 15.83
N SER A 6 -0.25 -8.63 16.90
CA SER A 6 -1.71 -8.54 16.99
C SER A 6 -2.20 -7.10 17.10
N LEU A 7 -1.47 -6.22 17.80
CA LEU A 7 -1.81 -4.80 17.92
C LEU A 7 -1.66 -4.06 16.59
N VAL A 8 -0.61 -4.36 15.84
CA VAL A 8 -0.40 -3.83 14.48
C VAL A 8 -1.53 -4.29 13.56
N LEU A 9 -1.87 -5.58 13.57
CA LEU A 9 -2.96 -6.11 12.74
C LEU A 9 -4.32 -5.51 13.10
N LEU A 10 -4.58 -5.28 14.40
CA LEU A 10 -5.77 -4.58 14.86
C LEU A 10 -5.79 -3.12 14.39
N GLY A 11 -4.68 -2.40 14.52
CA GLY A 11 -4.55 -1.01 14.05
C GLY A 11 -4.83 -0.89 12.54
N ALA A 12 -4.22 -1.78 11.74
CA ALA A 12 -4.44 -1.83 10.30
C ALA A 12 -5.88 -2.18 9.93
N SER A 13 -6.45 -3.22 10.57
CA SER A 13 -7.83 -3.66 10.30
C SER A 13 -8.85 -2.59 10.70
N SER A 14 -8.63 -1.90 11.82
CA SER A 14 -9.47 -0.79 12.27
C SER A 14 -9.39 0.42 11.33
N ALA A 15 -8.20 0.74 10.82
CA ALA A 15 -8.01 1.82 9.85
C ALA A 15 -8.78 1.54 8.55
N LEU A 16 -8.61 0.33 7.99
CA LEU A 16 -9.31 -0.10 6.77
C LEU A 16 -10.82 -0.15 6.97
N ALA A 17 -11.28 -0.63 8.12
CA ALA A 17 -12.71 -0.66 8.44
C ALA A 17 -13.31 0.75 8.53
N LEU A 18 -12.62 1.69 9.21
CA LEU A 18 -13.08 3.07 9.30
C LEU A 18 -13.13 3.73 7.91
N MET A 19 -12.06 3.56 7.13
CA MET A 19 -11.96 4.07 5.76
C MET A 19 -13.09 3.52 4.87
N THR A 20 -13.42 2.24 5.01
CA THR A 20 -14.54 1.61 4.30
C THR A 20 -15.89 2.22 4.69
N VAL A 21 -16.15 2.40 5.99
CA VAL A 21 -17.40 3.00 6.48
C VAL A 21 -17.55 4.43 5.99
N ILE A 22 -16.47 5.23 6.06
CA ILE A 22 -16.44 6.60 5.52
C ILE A 22 -16.74 6.58 4.02
N SER A 23 -16.10 5.69 3.26
CA SER A 23 -16.30 5.55 1.82
C SER A 23 -17.74 5.21 1.46
N VAL A 24 -18.36 4.27 2.18
CA VAL A 24 -19.78 3.91 1.96
C VAL A 24 -20.71 5.06 2.33
N ALA A 25 -20.44 5.78 3.42
CA ALA A 25 -21.21 6.96 3.81
C ALA A 25 -21.13 8.06 2.75
N ILE A 26 -19.93 8.33 2.24
CA ILE A 26 -19.70 9.24 1.13
C ILE A 26 -20.46 8.77 -0.11
N GLY A 27 -20.35 7.49 -0.50
CA GLY A 27 -21.10 6.93 -1.64
C GLY A 27 -22.61 7.16 -1.52
N ARG A 28 -23.15 7.07 -0.30
CA ARG A 28 -24.55 7.35 -0.04
C ARG A 28 -24.92 8.82 -0.16
N ILE A 29 -24.03 9.72 0.26
CA ILE A 29 -24.18 11.16 0.06
C ILE A 29 -24.06 11.51 -1.43
N PHE A 30 -23.17 10.85 -2.18
CA PHE A 30 -22.97 11.08 -3.61
C PHE A 30 -24.16 10.65 -4.47
N HIS A 31 -24.96 9.67 -4.03
CA HIS A 31 -26.27 9.40 -4.64
C HIS A 31 -27.24 10.61 -4.56
N ALA A 32 -26.99 11.56 -3.66
CA ALA A 32 -27.76 12.80 -3.53
C ALA A 32 -27.15 14.01 -4.27
N VAL A 33 -25.99 13.85 -4.93
CA VAL A 33 -25.29 14.95 -5.62
C VAL A 33 -25.64 14.97 -7.12
N PRO A 34 -26.01 16.13 -7.71
CA PRO A 34 -26.35 16.26 -9.13
C PRO A 34 -25.18 15.89 -10.07
N ALA A 35 -25.51 15.29 -11.22
CA ALA A 35 -24.55 14.77 -12.21
C ALA A 35 -23.57 15.80 -12.83
N GLN A 36 -23.77 17.10 -12.57
CA GLN A 36 -23.02 18.21 -13.14
C GLN A 36 -21.60 18.41 -12.54
N LEU A 37 -21.25 17.74 -11.43
CA LEU A 37 -19.91 17.81 -10.84
C LEU A 37 -18.90 16.81 -11.45
N LYS A 38 -19.29 16.04 -12.48
CA LYS A 38 -18.44 15.06 -13.18
C LYS A 38 -17.49 15.71 -14.20
N THR A 39 -16.79 16.77 -13.83
CA THR A 39 -15.62 17.23 -14.59
C THR A 39 -14.37 16.61 -13.96
N THR A 40 -14.19 15.31 -14.21
CA THR A 40 -12.94 14.61 -13.90
C THR A 40 -11.90 15.08 -14.90
N LEU A 41 -11.14 16.13 -14.55
CA LEU A 41 -9.90 16.42 -15.25
C LEU A 41 -8.99 15.18 -15.14
N PRO A 42 -8.42 14.67 -16.24
CA PRO A 42 -7.55 13.49 -16.26
C PRO A 42 -6.18 13.71 -15.57
N ILE A 43 -6.08 14.73 -14.70
CA ILE A 43 -4.89 15.01 -13.88
C ILE A 43 -4.54 13.78 -13.04
N GLY A 44 -5.55 13.08 -12.52
CA GLY A 44 -5.33 11.85 -11.74
C GLY A 44 -4.73 10.71 -12.58
N GLU A 45 -5.20 10.54 -13.82
CA GLU A 45 -4.67 9.52 -14.74
C GLU A 45 -3.22 9.83 -15.14
N TYR A 46 -2.93 11.07 -15.52
CA TYR A 46 -1.57 11.48 -15.87
C TYR A 46 -0.60 11.41 -14.69
N ALA A 47 -1.04 11.80 -13.49
CA ALA A 47 -0.23 11.67 -12.28
C ALA A 47 0.03 10.20 -11.93
N ALA A 48 -1.00 9.35 -12.00
CA ALA A 48 -0.86 7.91 -11.76
C ALA A 48 0.08 7.25 -12.77
N VAL A 49 -0.05 7.55 -14.06
CA VAL A 49 0.85 7.04 -15.11
C VAL A 49 2.27 7.52 -14.86
N SER A 50 2.47 8.80 -14.55
CA SER A 50 3.82 9.35 -14.29
C SER A 50 4.49 8.66 -13.10
N LEU A 51 3.75 8.45 -12.01
CA LEU A 51 4.25 7.75 -10.82
C LEU A 51 4.52 6.27 -11.11
N LEU A 52 3.62 5.57 -11.79
CA LEU A 52 3.78 4.15 -12.13
C LEU A 52 4.98 3.92 -13.07
N VAL A 53 5.19 4.81 -14.04
CA VAL A 53 6.38 4.75 -14.89
C VAL A 53 7.65 5.01 -14.07
N PHE A 54 7.65 6.04 -13.23
CA PHE A 54 8.78 6.36 -12.37
C PHE A 54 9.16 5.20 -11.45
N PHE A 55 8.19 4.67 -10.68
CA PHE A 55 8.41 3.54 -9.79
C PHE A 55 8.74 2.25 -10.56
N GLY A 56 8.13 2.03 -11.72
CA GLY A 56 8.41 0.88 -12.57
C GLY A 56 9.86 0.85 -13.06
N LEU A 57 10.34 1.98 -13.59
CA LEU A 57 11.73 2.12 -14.03
C LEU A 57 12.71 2.07 -12.86
N LYS A 58 12.38 2.73 -11.74
CA LYS A 58 13.20 2.69 -10.52
C LYS A 58 13.36 1.26 -10.02
N SER A 59 12.27 0.50 -9.86
CA SER A 59 12.35 -0.91 -9.44
C SER A 59 13.15 -1.78 -10.42
N LEU A 60 13.04 -1.56 -11.73
CA LEU A 60 13.87 -2.29 -12.71
C LEU A 60 15.35 -1.93 -12.59
N LYS A 61 15.68 -0.67 -12.35
CA LYS A 61 17.04 -0.21 -12.11
C LYS A 61 17.59 -0.82 -10.82
N ASP A 62 16.84 -0.74 -9.73
CA ASP A 62 17.20 -1.33 -8.43
C ASP A 62 17.42 -2.85 -8.57
N ALA A 63 16.64 -3.55 -9.40
CA ALA A 63 16.86 -4.98 -9.70
C ALA A 63 18.16 -5.26 -10.48
N TRP A 64 18.55 -4.35 -11.37
CA TRP A 64 19.75 -4.48 -12.20
C TRP A 64 21.02 -4.18 -11.41
N ASP A 65 20.96 -3.18 -10.53
CA ASP A 65 22.08 -2.76 -9.68
C ASP A 65 22.45 -3.84 -8.65
N ILE A 66 21.53 -4.75 -8.30
CA ILE A 66 21.85 -5.95 -7.51
C ILE A 66 22.70 -6.91 -8.37
N PRO A 67 24.01 -7.09 -8.08
CA PRO A 67 24.90 -7.86 -8.94
C PRO A 67 24.51 -9.34 -9.01
N ALA A 68 24.55 -9.92 -10.23
CA ALA A 68 24.22 -11.32 -10.47
C ALA A 68 25.30 -12.32 -9.98
N VAL A 69 26.51 -11.81 -9.69
CA VAL A 69 27.65 -12.55 -9.15
C VAL A 69 28.19 -11.71 -7.98
N PRO A 70 28.37 -12.27 -6.78
CA PRO A 70 28.84 -11.50 -5.63
C PRO A 70 30.31 -11.12 -5.85
N SER A 71 30.58 -9.92 -6.37
CA SER A 71 31.89 -9.28 -6.26
C SER A 71 31.96 -8.64 -4.88
N LYS A 72 32.69 -9.30 -3.99
CA LYS A 72 32.66 -9.13 -2.53
C LYS A 72 33.11 -7.76 -2.01
N ASP A 73 33.79 -6.94 -2.82
CA ASP A 73 34.55 -5.79 -2.30
C ASP A 73 33.94 -4.41 -2.59
N ALA A 74 33.10 -4.25 -3.63
CA ALA A 74 32.53 -2.95 -4.02
C ALA A 74 31.05 -2.79 -3.63
N ASN A 75 30.24 -3.84 -3.82
CA ASN A 75 28.82 -3.82 -3.48
C ASN A 75 28.60 -3.76 -1.97
N ASP A 76 29.46 -4.46 -1.22
CA ASP A 76 29.41 -4.53 0.24
C ASP A 76 29.57 -3.13 0.85
N SER A 77 30.30 -2.21 0.22
CA SER A 77 30.55 -0.86 0.76
C SER A 77 29.38 0.13 0.59
N ILE A 78 28.67 0.09 -0.55
CA ILE A 78 27.52 0.97 -0.80
C ILE A 78 26.24 0.39 -0.18
N GLU A 79 26.05 -0.93 -0.29
CA GLU A 79 24.91 -1.63 0.27
C GLU A 79 24.97 -1.63 1.80
N SER A 80 26.15 -1.84 2.40
CA SER A 80 26.29 -1.69 3.86
C SER A 80 26.06 -0.26 4.33
N SER A 81 26.45 0.75 3.55
CA SER A 81 26.23 2.18 3.84
C SER A 81 24.74 2.54 3.83
N GLU A 82 24.01 2.16 2.78
CA GLU A 82 22.55 2.43 2.68
C GLU A 82 21.76 1.61 3.70
N LEU A 83 22.17 0.35 3.97
CA LEU A 83 21.57 -0.47 5.01
C LEU A 83 21.85 0.08 6.40
N THR A 84 23.05 0.61 6.68
CA THR A 84 23.34 1.24 7.98
C THR A 84 22.60 2.56 8.16
N GLU A 85 22.45 3.38 7.12
CA GLU A 85 21.61 4.58 7.21
C GLU A 85 20.13 4.23 7.40
N ALA A 86 19.61 3.26 6.65
CA ALA A 86 18.23 2.78 6.83
C ALA A 86 18.02 2.17 8.22
N GLU A 87 18.96 1.35 8.71
CA GLU A 87 18.93 0.79 10.07
C GLU A 87 19.03 1.88 11.13
N GLU A 88 19.86 2.91 10.94
CA GLU A 88 20.01 4.01 11.90
C GLU A 88 18.75 4.88 11.94
N VAL A 89 18.15 5.18 10.79
CA VAL A 89 16.86 5.89 10.69
C VAL A 89 15.75 5.07 11.34
N VAL A 90 15.67 3.77 11.07
CA VAL A 90 14.70 2.85 11.69
C VAL A 90 14.93 2.77 13.20
N LYS A 91 16.17 2.62 13.66
CA LYS A 91 16.52 2.48 15.08
C LYS A 91 16.29 3.77 15.85
N LYS A 92 16.46 4.93 15.20
CA LYS A 92 16.11 6.25 15.76
C LYS A 92 14.59 6.43 15.83
N PHE A 93 13.86 5.90 14.85
CA PHE A 93 12.39 5.82 14.87
C PHE A 93 11.90 4.86 15.97
N GLU A 94 12.55 3.69 16.13
CA GLU A 94 12.24 2.68 17.14
C GLU A 94 12.63 3.12 18.55
N ALA A 95 13.74 3.85 18.72
CA ALA A 95 14.18 4.39 20.00
C ALA A 95 13.27 5.53 20.48
N ASN A 96 12.62 6.24 19.57
CA ASN A 96 11.61 7.25 19.88
C ASN A 96 10.19 6.66 20.02
N ARG A 97 10.05 5.34 19.86
CA ARG A 97 8.80 4.61 19.90
C ARG A 97 8.45 4.29 21.35
N SER A 98 7.52 5.03 21.94
CA SER A 98 7.09 4.70 23.30
C SER A 98 6.34 3.36 23.32
N SER A 99 6.66 2.53 24.31
CA SER A 99 6.36 1.09 24.31
C SER A 99 4.91 0.77 24.68
N THR A 100 4.00 1.75 24.67
CA THR A 100 2.64 1.54 25.14
C THR A 100 1.80 0.85 24.04
N PRO A 101 0.93 -0.12 24.39
CA PRO A 101 0.08 -0.80 23.41
C PRO A 101 -0.81 0.15 22.59
N PHE A 102 -1.23 1.26 23.19
CA PHE A 102 -2.09 2.27 22.56
C PHE A 102 -1.36 3.06 21.47
N GLU A 103 -0.07 3.28 21.64
CA GLU A 103 0.75 4.04 20.69
C GLU A 103 1.09 3.22 19.46
N ILE A 104 1.46 1.94 19.63
CA ILE A 104 1.65 1.01 18.51
C ILE A 104 0.37 0.90 17.67
N PHE A 105 -0.79 0.83 18.34
CA PHE A 105 -2.08 0.83 17.66
C PHE A 105 -2.31 2.16 16.93
N GLY A 106 -2.12 3.30 17.60
CA GLY A 106 -2.36 4.64 17.04
C GLY A 106 -1.45 4.97 15.86
N GLU A 107 -0.16 4.63 15.94
CA GLU A 107 0.80 4.75 14.83
C GLU A 107 0.37 3.91 13.64
N THR A 108 0.12 2.61 13.85
CA THR A 108 -0.25 1.71 12.77
C THR A 108 -1.56 2.14 12.11
N PHE A 109 -2.54 2.49 12.94
CA PHE A 109 -3.82 3.01 12.47
C PHE A 109 -3.62 4.25 11.61
N SER A 110 -2.86 5.23 12.08
CA SER A 110 -2.66 6.50 11.37
C SER A 110 -1.91 6.31 10.06
N LEU A 111 -0.85 5.49 10.08
CA LEU A 111 -0.08 5.15 8.88
C LEU A 111 -0.95 4.47 7.83
N VAL A 112 -1.69 3.43 8.20
CA VAL A 112 -2.54 2.69 7.26
C VAL A 112 -3.70 3.56 6.76
N PHE A 113 -4.35 4.30 7.66
CA PHE A 113 -5.47 5.17 7.29
C PHE A 113 -5.05 6.25 6.30
N LEU A 114 -3.92 6.92 6.54
CA LEU A 114 -3.40 7.96 5.65
C LEU A 114 -2.87 7.38 4.34
N ALA A 115 -2.23 6.21 4.36
CA ALA A 115 -1.74 5.54 3.16
C ALA A 115 -2.89 5.13 2.21
N GLU A 116 -4.01 4.72 2.77
CA GLU A 116 -5.20 4.28 2.02
C GLU A 116 -6.17 5.43 1.72
N TRP A 117 -5.88 6.64 2.23
CA TRP A 117 -6.75 7.79 2.04
C TRP A 117 -6.69 8.28 0.60
N GLY A 118 -7.82 8.18 -0.11
CA GLY A 118 -7.93 8.59 -1.51
C GLY A 118 -7.35 7.57 -2.50
N ASP A 119 -7.02 6.36 -2.04
CA ASP A 119 -6.62 5.28 -2.94
C ASP A 119 -7.80 4.79 -3.81
N ARG A 120 -7.49 4.07 -4.89
CA ARG A 120 -8.45 3.42 -5.79
C ARG A 120 -9.41 2.52 -5.03
N SER A 121 -8.96 1.84 -3.97
CA SER A 121 -9.83 1.03 -3.10
C SER A 121 -10.95 1.88 -2.47
N MET A 122 -10.65 3.13 -2.08
CA MET A 122 -11.59 4.09 -1.53
C MET A 122 -12.66 4.49 -2.56
N LEU A 123 -12.19 4.89 -3.75
CA LEU A 123 -13.06 5.34 -4.84
C LEU A 123 -13.97 4.21 -5.33
N ALA A 124 -13.44 2.99 -5.45
CA ALA A 124 -14.22 1.80 -5.79
C ALA A 124 -15.32 1.53 -4.73
N THR A 125 -14.99 1.66 -3.45
CA THR A 125 -15.95 1.47 -2.34
C THR A 125 -17.03 2.56 -2.33
N ILE A 126 -16.67 3.82 -2.60
CA ILE A 126 -17.62 4.93 -2.76
C ILE A 126 -18.59 4.64 -3.91
N ALA A 127 -18.07 4.27 -5.08
CA ALA A 127 -18.89 3.97 -6.25
C ALA A 127 -19.83 2.78 -6.01
N LEU A 128 -19.31 1.70 -5.40
CA LEU A 128 -20.09 0.51 -5.10
C LEU A 128 -21.13 0.78 -4.00
N GLY A 129 -20.79 1.57 -2.97
CA GLY A 129 -21.71 1.99 -1.91
C GLY A 129 -22.80 2.95 -2.39
N ALA A 130 -22.56 3.70 -3.47
CA ALA A 130 -23.56 4.49 -4.17
C ALA A 130 -24.49 3.63 -5.02
N ALA A 131 -23.96 2.58 -5.66
CA ALA A 131 -24.69 1.74 -6.61
C ALA A 131 -25.42 0.54 -5.99
N GLN A 132 -24.97 0.03 -4.84
CA GLN A 132 -25.44 -1.22 -4.23
C GLN A 132 -25.81 -1.02 -2.75
N SER A 133 -26.25 -2.10 -2.08
CA SER A 133 -26.65 -2.04 -0.67
C SER A 133 -25.48 -1.59 0.23
N PRO A 134 -25.58 -0.49 0.98
CA PRO A 134 -24.46 0.07 1.76
C PRO A 134 -23.92 -0.90 2.81
N VAL A 135 -24.84 -1.61 3.48
CA VAL A 135 -24.49 -2.60 4.51
C VAL A 135 -23.78 -3.79 3.89
N GLY A 136 -24.23 -4.27 2.72
CA GLY A 136 -23.58 -5.36 1.99
C GLY A 136 -22.19 -4.97 1.49
N VAL A 137 -22.03 -3.76 0.95
CA VAL A 137 -20.73 -3.24 0.51
C VAL A 137 -19.77 -3.06 1.68
N ALA A 138 -20.21 -2.43 2.77
CA ALA A 138 -19.38 -2.23 3.95
C ALA A 138 -18.90 -3.56 4.55
N THR A 139 -19.82 -4.50 4.77
CA THR A 139 -19.47 -5.80 5.37
C THR A 139 -18.59 -6.65 4.45
N GLY A 140 -18.88 -6.67 3.14
CA GLY A 140 -18.08 -7.39 2.16
C GLY A 140 -16.67 -6.82 2.00
N ALA A 141 -16.54 -5.50 1.88
CA ALA A 141 -15.24 -4.83 1.74
C ALA A 141 -14.38 -4.99 3.01
N ILE A 142 -14.96 -4.81 4.20
CA ILE A 142 -14.26 -5.05 5.47
C ILE A 142 -13.77 -6.50 5.56
N ALA A 143 -14.63 -7.47 5.25
CA ALA A 143 -14.26 -8.89 5.28
C ALA A 143 -13.13 -9.19 4.29
N GLY A 144 -13.22 -8.66 3.06
CA GLY A 144 -12.18 -8.79 2.04
C GLY A 144 -10.84 -8.22 2.49
N HIS A 145 -10.84 -7.00 3.06
CA HIS A 145 -9.65 -6.33 3.57
C HIS A 145 -9.00 -7.11 4.72
N ILE A 146 -9.80 -7.65 5.66
CA ILE A 146 -9.29 -8.48 6.76
C ILE A 146 -8.65 -9.76 6.23
N ILE A 147 -9.28 -10.43 5.26
CA ILE A 147 -8.74 -11.65 4.65
C ILE A 147 -7.44 -11.34 3.91
N ALA A 148 -7.42 -10.30 3.07
CA ALA A 148 -6.24 -9.90 2.32
C ALA A 148 -5.07 -9.52 3.26
N THR A 149 -5.34 -8.74 4.30
CA THR A 149 -4.35 -8.34 5.31
C THR A 149 -3.85 -9.56 6.09
N GLY A 150 -4.75 -10.47 6.49
CA GLY A 150 -4.39 -11.71 7.16
C GLY A 150 -3.48 -12.60 6.32
N LEU A 151 -3.81 -12.77 5.04
CA LEU A 151 -2.98 -13.51 4.08
C LEU A 151 -1.63 -12.83 3.86
N ALA A 152 -1.58 -11.50 3.76
CA ALA A 152 -0.33 -10.76 3.61
C ALA A 152 0.59 -10.92 4.83
N VAL A 153 0.03 -10.89 6.05
CA VAL A 153 0.82 -11.03 7.28
C VAL A 153 1.30 -12.48 7.49
N LEU A 154 0.45 -13.47 7.21
CA LEU A 154 0.81 -14.88 7.33
C LEU A 154 1.76 -15.32 6.20
N GLY A 155 1.47 -14.89 4.98
CA GLY A 155 2.21 -15.26 3.78
C GLY A 155 3.49 -14.46 3.59
N GLY A 156 3.54 -13.19 4.02
CA GLY A 156 4.68 -12.30 3.77
C GLY A 156 5.99 -12.80 4.38
N ALA A 157 5.95 -13.31 5.62
CA ALA A 157 7.13 -13.87 6.27
C ALA A 157 7.62 -15.18 5.62
N PHE A 158 6.70 -15.97 5.07
CA PHE A 158 7.04 -17.18 4.33
C PHE A 158 7.60 -16.83 2.94
N LEU A 159 6.94 -15.93 2.23
CA LEU A 159 7.30 -15.53 0.87
C LEU A 159 8.65 -14.81 0.81
N ALA A 160 8.97 -14.00 1.83
CA ALA A 160 10.26 -13.34 1.97
C ALA A 160 11.46 -14.32 2.13
N GLN A 161 11.21 -15.58 2.51
CA GLN A 161 12.27 -16.59 2.61
C GLN A 161 12.58 -17.27 1.26
N TYR A 162 11.67 -17.19 0.29
CA TYR A 162 11.81 -17.87 -1.01
C TYR A 162 12.01 -16.92 -2.20
N ILE A 163 11.68 -15.64 -2.05
CA ILE A 163 11.82 -14.65 -3.12
C ILE A 163 12.99 -13.71 -2.79
N SER A 164 13.97 -13.65 -3.70
CA SER A 164 15.07 -12.68 -3.59
C SER A 164 14.60 -11.26 -3.86
N GLU A 165 15.23 -10.28 -3.23
CA GLU A 165 14.94 -8.86 -3.44
C GLU A 165 15.02 -8.47 -4.91
N LYS A 166 15.98 -9.02 -5.66
CA LYS A 166 16.11 -8.85 -7.10
C LYS A 166 14.86 -9.29 -7.86
N MET A 167 14.25 -10.42 -7.49
CA MET A 167 13.00 -10.87 -8.09
C MET A 167 11.81 -9.98 -7.71
N VAL A 168 11.75 -9.52 -6.45
CA VAL A 168 10.71 -8.57 -6.02
C VAL A 168 10.78 -7.29 -6.85
N ASN A 169 11.97 -6.74 -7.06
CA ASN A 169 12.19 -5.52 -7.82
C ASN A 169 11.88 -5.72 -9.32
N TYR A 170 12.26 -6.85 -9.93
CA TYR A 170 11.87 -7.13 -11.33
C TYR A 170 10.35 -7.29 -11.50
N ILE A 171 9.71 -8.09 -10.65
CA ILE A 171 8.28 -8.36 -10.75
C ILE A 171 7.49 -7.08 -10.47
N GLY A 172 7.83 -6.36 -9.40
CA GLY A 172 7.19 -5.11 -9.02
C GLY A 172 7.34 -4.04 -10.10
N GLY A 173 8.56 -3.87 -10.64
CA GLY A 173 8.79 -2.89 -11.69
C GLY A 173 8.05 -3.21 -12.99
N PHE A 174 8.02 -4.48 -13.41
CA PHE A 174 7.23 -4.89 -14.58
C PHE A 174 5.73 -4.67 -14.35
N LEU A 175 5.23 -4.99 -13.16
CA LEU A 175 3.83 -4.81 -12.80
C LEU A 175 3.43 -3.33 -12.80
N PHE A 176 4.28 -2.44 -12.27
CA PHE A 176 4.05 -1.00 -12.33
C PHE A 176 4.00 -0.48 -13.78
N LEU A 177 4.91 -0.92 -14.65
CA LEU A 177 4.88 -0.54 -16.07
C LEU A 177 3.65 -1.10 -16.80
N ALA A 178 3.22 -2.32 -16.48
CA ALA A 178 2.01 -2.91 -17.02
C ALA A 178 0.76 -2.11 -16.60
N PHE A 179 0.66 -1.72 -15.32
CA PHE A 179 -0.42 -0.86 -14.86
C PHE A 179 -0.35 0.55 -15.45
N ALA A 180 0.84 1.12 -15.64
CA ALA A 180 0.99 2.40 -16.32
C ALA A 180 0.44 2.34 -17.76
N ALA A 181 0.80 1.30 -18.50
CA ALA A 181 0.30 1.09 -19.85
C ALA A 181 -1.21 0.86 -19.87
N ALA A 182 -1.75 0.05 -18.94
CA ALA A 182 -3.18 -0.21 -18.87
C ALA A 182 -3.99 1.04 -18.51
N THR A 183 -3.50 1.87 -17.58
CA THR A 183 -4.11 3.18 -17.26
C THR A 183 -4.02 4.14 -18.46
N LEU A 184 -2.89 4.18 -19.17
CA LEU A 184 -2.72 5.04 -20.35
C LEU A 184 -3.61 4.63 -21.54
N LEU A 185 -3.88 3.33 -21.67
CA LEU A 185 -4.77 2.77 -22.70
C LEU A 185 -6.26 2.88 -22.33
N GLY A 186 -6.59 3.43 -21.15
CA GLY A 186 -7.98 3.55 -20.69
C GLY A 186 -8.66 2.20 -20.43
N VAL A 187 -7.88 1.17 -20.09
CA VAL A 187 -8.42 -0.15 -19.68
C VAL A 187 -9.12 -0.04 -18.32
N PHE A 188 -8.77 0.99 -17.53
CA PHE A 188 -9.26 1.27 -16.18
C PHE A 188 -9.74 2.71 -16.06
#